data_AF-A0AAU9WSL5-F1
#
_entry.id   AF-A0AAU9WSL5-F1
#
_cell.length_a   1.000
_cell.length_b   1.000
_cell.length_c   1.000
_cell.angle_alpha   90.00
_cell.angle_beta   90.00
_cell.angle_gamma   90.00
#
_symmetry.space_group_name_H-M   'P 1'
#
loop_
_entity.id
_entity.type
_entity.pdbx_description
1 polymer ?
#
loop_
_entity_poly.entity_id
_entity_poly.type
_entity_poly.pdbx_seq_one_letter_code
_entity_poly.pdbx_strand_id
1 'polypeptide(L)'
;SYLFSAFKSPIHLSSSLSKKAKQILFKPSCQRREEEIKVIFGIVDKLKCFSRYTPLIKREIAKVVYFQQFEDGRVIVKQGQPGRSMYFILRGTVFVQVAETDKIAGLRMKQIVGEMFAGDSFGELALLHDITRAATVICKGTVEFLTIDKPDFDMAYTCPYNFYILSLIIIELYQVLKRSYQQEWETKMSLLTSSPCFKDRSPKELQQANSAAKLVEYPANTVILRDAGNPGECIYFIRSGQCQVVREMTLVRRTPPLAKRRLILPPLEAEGDNSHIFKIKSYDYVRKHFLVVCLFGKGDYFGVGEDFTKMSIISVNKVEIVLVQKRHVMAKHEKGRILEEMKDKLNKQLPSRREVFRSFVAGEKWRHYKLGIRNELRTKKWLLNPTKLQDVPYSIQEQHLY
;
A
#
# COMPACT_ATOMS: atom_id res chain seq x y z
N SER A 1 9.64 -16.89 -9.65
CA SER A 1 9.73 -17.28 -8.24
C SER A 1 10.19 -16.17 -7.28
N TYR A 2 10.11 -14.87 -7.64
CA TYR A 2 10.79 -13.80 -6.89
C TYR A 2 9.94 -12.54 -6.56
N LEU A 3 8.60 -12.62 -6.59
CA LEU A 3 7.73 -11.45 -6.33
C LEU A 3 7.09 -11.39 -4.92
N PHE A 4 7.34 -12.36 -4.04
CA PHE A 4 6.73 -12.40 -2.70
C PHE A 4 7.59 -11.81 -1.57
N SER A 5 8.79 -11.29 -1.85
CA SER A 5 9.74 -10.86 -0.80
C SER A 5 9.47 -9.47 -0.21
N ALA A 6 8.56 -8.68 -0.78
CA ALA A 6 8.25 -7.33 -0.30
C ALA A 6 7.38 -7.29 0.97
N PHE A 7 6.88 -8.44 1.45
CA PHE A 7 6.05 -8.53 2.66
C PHE A 7 6.82 -8.97 3.91
N LYS A 8 8.17 -8.91 3.92
CA LYS A 8 8.93 -9.15 5.15
C LYS A 8 8.66 -8.03 6.16
N SER A 9 7.70 -8.29 7.05
CA SER A 9 7.43 -7.47 8.22
C SER A 9 8.65 -7.55 9.17
N PRO A 10 9.16 -6.42 9.70
CA PRO A 10 10.40 -6.43 10.49
C PRO A 10 10.30 -7.02 11.90
N ILE A 11 9.23 -7.75 12.25
CA ILE A 11 9.08 -8.34 13.59
C ILE A 11 8.39 -9.70 13.45
N HIS A 12 9.18 -10.72 13.10
CA HIS A 12 8.80 -12.08 13.42
C HIS A 12 8.83 -12.23 14.94
N LEU A 13 7.73 -12.67 15.57
CA LEU A 13 7.83 -13.32 16.88
C LEU A 13 8.70 -14.57 16.65
N SER A 14 10.01 -14.46 16.89
CA SER A 14 10.95 -15.55 16.64
C SER A 14 10.75 -16.73 17.61
N SER A 15 9.99 -16.52 18.68
CA SER A 15 9.66 -17.55 19.67
C SER A 15 8.25 -18.09 19.49
N SER A 16 8.12 -19.42 19.36
CA SER A 16 6.84 -20.13 19.52
C SER A 16 6.18 -19.76 20.87
N LEU A 17 4.85 -19.77 20.91
CA LEU A 17 4.10 -19.53 22.16
C LEU A 17 4.59 -20.46 23.27
N SER A 18 4.74 -19.91 24.48
CA SER A 18 5.14 -20.70 25.65
C SER A 18 4.15 -21.84 25.91
N LYS A 19 4.64 -22.97 26.45
CA LYS A 19 3.78 -24.11 26.82
C LYS A 19 2.61 -23.67 27.74
N LYS A 20 2.88 -22.76 28.68
CA LYS A 20 1.89 -22.15 29.58
C LYS A 20 0.82 -21.38 28.80
N ALA A 21 1.20 -20.56 27.83
CA ALA A 21 0.25 -19.82 27.00
C ALA A 21 -0.63 -20.76 26.16
N LYS A 22 -0.05 -21.81 25.55
CA LYS A 22 -0.81 -22.82 24.81
C LYS A 22 -1.84 -23.51 25.70
N GLN A 23 -1.47 -23.93 26.92
CA GLN A 23 -2.39 -24.52 27.89
C GLN A 23 -3.57 -23.60 28.25
N ILE A 24 -3.31 -22.30 28.44
CA ILE A 24 -4.39 -21.33 28.71
C ILE A 24 -5.34 -21.22 27.51
N LEU A 25 -4.79 -21.17 26.30
CA LEU A 25 -5.57 -21.02 25.06
C LEU A 25 -6.40 -22.25 24.69
N PHE A 26 -6.10 -23.42 25.25
CA PHE A 26 -6.95 -24.62 25.14
C PHE A 26 -8.12 -24.63 26.14
N LYS A 27 -8.12 -23.77 27.16
CA LYS A 27 -9.25 -23.66 28.09
C LYS A 27 -10.42 -22.92 27.42
N PRO A 28 -11.67 -23.33 27.69
CA PRO A 28 -12.87 -22.55 27.36
C PRO A 28 -12.77 -21.10 27.87
N SER A 29 -13.31 -20.15 27.11
CA SER A 29 -13.26 -18.71 27.44
C SER A 29 -13.78 -18.42 28.86
N CYS A 30 -14.87 -19.08 29.27
CA CYS A 30 -15.49 -18.95 30.58
C CYS A 30 -14.66 -19.47 31.77
N GLN A 31 -13.63 -20.29 31.52
CA GLN A 31 -12.81 -20.92 32.58
C GLN A 31 -11.45 -20.23 32.78
N ARG A 32 -11.18 -19.14 32.04
CA ARG A 32 -9.90 -18.41 32.14
C ARG A 32 -9.93 -17.43 33.31
N ARG A 33 -8.88 -17.46 34.14
CA ARG A 33 -8.71 -16.51 35.25
C ARG A 33 -8.14 -15.18 34.75
N GLU A 34 -8.35 -14.11 35.50
CA GLU A 34 -7.87 -12.77 35.14
C GLU A 34 -6.34 -12.70 34.95
N GLU A 35 -5.58 -13.44 35.75
CA GLU A 35 -4.13 -13.57 35.59
C GLU A 35 -3.73 -14.26 34.28
N GLU A 36 -4.50 -15.26 33.86
CA GLU A 36 -4.28 -15.98 32.61
C GLU A 36 -4.64 -15.10 31.41
N ILE A 37 -5.72 -14.31 31.51
CA ILE A 37 -6.09 -13.31 30.52
C ILE A 37 -4.99 -12.26 30.36
N LYS A 38 -4.37 -11.78 31.45
CA LYS A 38 -3.23 -10.85 31.38
C LYS A 38 -2.04 -11.41 30.59
N VAL A 39 -1.76 -12.72 30.73
CA VAL A 39 -0.70 -13.39 29.96
C VAL A 39 -1.04 -13.40 28.47
N ILE A 40 -2.27 -13.76 28.10
CA ILE A 40 -2.70 -13.77 26.70
C ILE A 40 -2.76 -12.36 26.12
N PHE A 41 -3.21 -11.37 26.90
CA PHE A 41 -3.20 -9.96 26.52
C PHE A 41 -1.79 -9.50 26.17
N GLY A 42 -0.77 -9.83 26.98
CA GLY A 42 0.62 -9.48 26.69
C GLY A 42 1.17 -10.10 25.39
N ILE A 43 0.56 -11.18 24.91
CA ILE A 43 0.85 -11.78 23.60
C ILE A 43 0.09 -11.03 22.50
N VAL A 44 -1.22 -10.88 22.66
CA VAL A 44 -2.12 -10.18 21.70
C VAL A 44 -1.64 -8.74 21.45
N ASP A 45 -1.17 -8.04 22.49
CA ASP A 45 -0.71 -6.66 22.41
C ASP A 45 0.48 -6.47 21.47
N LYS A 46 1.39 -7.46 21.42
CA LYS A 46 2.61 -7.45 20.61
C LYS A 46 2.39 -7.89 19.17
N LEU A 47 1.24 -8.48 18.85
CA LEU A 47 0.97 -9.01 17.52
C LEU A 47 0.48 -7.90 16.58
N LYS A 48 1.13 -7.80 15.42
CA LYS A 48 0.82 -6.78 14.40
C LYS A 48 -0.62 -6.85 13.90
N CYS A 49 -1.22 -8.04 13.79
CA CYS A 49 -2.62 -8.19 13.38
C CYS A 49 -3.59 -7.43 14.29
N PHE A 50 -3.21 -7.23 15.56
CA PHE A 50 -4.03 -6.53 16.55
C PHE A 50 -3.60 -5.08 16.78
N SER A 51 -2.56 -4.57 16.12
CA SER A 51 -2.02 -3.21 16.39
C SER A 51 -3.04 -2.08 16.16
N ARG A 52 -4.04 -2.34 15.31
CA ARG A 52 -5.14 -1.41 15.00
C ARG A 52 -6.18 -1.29 16.12
N TYR A 53 -6.20 -2.21 17.07
CA TYR A 53 -7.20 -2.24 18.14
C TYR A 53 -6.70 -1.53 19.40
N THR A 54 -7.60 -0.87 20.12
CA THR A 54 -7.31 -0.27 21.43
C THR A 54 -6.94 -1.35 22.45
N PRO A 55 -6.17 -1.02 23.50
CA PRO A 55 -5.82 -1.97 24.56
C PRO A 55 -7.05 -2.65 25.19
N LEU A 56 -8.16 -1.93 25.29
CA LEU A 56 -9.43 -2.46 25.81
C LEU A 56 -9.96 -3.60 24.92
N ILE A 57 -10.03 -3.40 23.60
CA ILE A 57 -10.45 -4.43 22.63
C ILE A 57 -9.50 -5.63 22.67
N LYS A 58 -8.18 -5.37 22.69
CA LYS A 58 -7.18 -6.45 22.74
C LYS A 58 -7.33 -7.32 23.98
N ARG A 59 -7.70 -6.73 25.13
CA ARG A 59 -7.98 -7.47 26.37
C ARG A 59 -9.21 -8.36 26.22
N GLU A 60 -10.27 -7.87 25.59
CA GLU A 60 -11.47 -8.67 25.35
C GLU A 60 -11.20 -9.81 24.34
N ILE A 61 -10.43 -9.54 23.27
CA ILE A 61 -9.93 -10.59 22.36
C ILE A 61 -9.19 -11.68 23.14
N ALA A 62 -8.33 -11.31 24.09
CA ALA A 62 -7.57 -12.28 24.90
C ALA A 62 -8.46 -13.24 25.72
N LYS A 63 -9.71 -12.86 26.02
CA LYS A 63 -10.68 -13.72 26.72
C LYS A 63 -11.25 -14.82 25.81
N VAL A 64 -11.46 -14.51 24.53
CA VAL A 64 -12.22 -15.37 23.59
C VAL A 64 -11.38 -16.10 22.55
N VAL A 65 -10.09 -15.79 22.39
CA VAL A 65 -9.23 -16.46 21.40
C VAL A 65 -8.83 -17.86 21.81
N TYR A 66 -8.78 -18.80 20.86
CA TYR A 66 -8.27 -20.16 21.05
C TYR A 66 -7.04 -20.42 20.18
N PHE A 67 -6.19 -21.35 20.61
CA PHE A 67 -5.03 -21.78 19.82
C PHE A 67 -5.40 -22.95 18.93
N GLN A 68 -5.05 -22.86 17.65
CA GLN A 68 -5.14 -23.99 16.72
C GLN A 68 -3.84 -24.13 15.94
N GLN A 69 -3.44 -25.38 15.67
CA GLN A 69 -2.27 -25.71 14.88
C GLN A 69 -2.68 -26.72 13.82
N PHE A 70 -2.26 -26.47 12.58
CA PHE A 70 -2.57 -27.34 11.46
C PHE A 70 -1.29 -27.68 10.68
N GLU A 71 -1.29 -28.88 10.12
CA GLU A 71 -0.19 -29.42 9.32
C GLU A 71 -0.24 -28.91 7.88
N ASP A 72 0.83 -29.19 7.13
CA ASP A 72 0.94 -28.81 5.73
C ASP A 72 -0.21 -29.40 4.89
N GLY A 73 -0.70 -28.63 3.92
CA GLY A 73 -1.79 -29.04 3.02
C GLY A 73 -3.19 -29.08 3.64
N ARG A 74 -3.35 -28.83 4.96
CA ARG A 74 -4.67 -28.82 5.60
C ARG A 74 -5.53 -27.68 5.07
N VAL A 75 -6.76 -27.99 4.67
CA VAL A 75 -7.79 -26.99 4.31
C VAL A 75 -8.45 -26.47 5.59
N ILE A 76 -8.29 -25.17 5.87
CA ILE A 76 -8.83 -24.52 7.07
C ILE A 76 -10.27 -24.06 6.85
N VAL A 77 -10.50 -23.43 5.70
CA VAL A 77 -11.85 -23.04 5.26
C VAL A 77 -12.02 -23.39 3.79
N LYS A 78 -13.24 -23.72 3.39
CA LYS A 78 -13.58 -24.06 2.01
C LYS A 78 -14.54 -23.03 1.43
N GLN A 79 -14.26 -22.59 0.21
CA GLN A 79 -15.11 -21.67 -0.53
C GLN A 79 -16.55 -22.19 -0.59
N GLY A 80 -17.51 -21.28 -0.46
CA GLY A 80 -18.95 -21.57 -0.52
C GLY A 80 -19.54 -22.13 0.77
N GLN A 81 -18.74 -22.44 1.80
CA GLN A 81 -19.26 -22.87 3.10
C GLN A 81 -19.62 -21.67 3.99
N PRO A 82 -20.56 -21.81 4.93
CA PRO A 82 -20.82 -20.77 5.93
C PRO A 82 -19.59 -20.57 6.84
N GLY A 83 -19.30 -19.33 7.21
CA GLY A 83 -18.21 -19.03 8.14
C GLY A 83 -18.63 -19.19 9.58
N ARG A 84 -17.86 -20.00 10.34
CA ARG A 84 -18.10 -20.23 11.78
C ARG A 84 -17.01 -19.67 12.68
N SER A 85 -15.90 -19.21 12.12
CA SER A 85 -14.76 -18.68 12.89
C SER A 85 -13.96 -17.69 12.07
N MET A 86 -13.18 -16.84 12.72
CA MET A 86 -12.12 -16.04 12.09
C MET A 86 -10.76 -16.45 12.65
N TYR A 87 -9.72 -16.29 11.84
CA TYR A 87 -8.38 -16.81 12.10
C TYR A 87 -7.36 -15.69 11.99
N PHE A 88 -6.41 -15.66 12.93
CA PHE A 88 -5.25 -14.79 12.93
C PHE A 88 -4.00 -15.65 12.82
N ILE A 89 -3.18 -15.41 11.81
CA ILE A 89 -1.99 -16.22 11.54
C ILE A 89 -0.89 -15.79 12.53
N LEU A 90 -0.58 -16.65 13.50
CA LEU A 90 0.53 -16.42 14.43
C LEU A 90 1.86 -16.73 13.77
N ARG A 91 1.94 -17.88 13.09
CA ARG A 91 3.16 -18.39 12.48
C ARG A 91 2.83 -19.28 11.30
N GLY A 92 3.66 -19.25 10.26
CA GLY A 92 3.50 -20.04 9.05
C GLY A 92 2.93 -19.23 7.88
N THR A 93 2.48 -19.93 6.85
CA THR A 93 1.97 -19.34 5.61
C THR A 93 0.77 -20.15 5.14
N VAL A 94 -0.21 -19.49 4.54
CA VAL A 94 -1.36 -20.16 3.93
C VAL A 94 -1.55 -19.70 2.49
N PHE A 95 -1.98 -20.61 1.63
CA PHE A 95 -2.45 -20.30 0.29
C PHE A 95 -3.94 -19.94 0.32
N VAL A 96 -4.30 -18.92 -0.43
CA VAL A 96 -5.69 -18.60 -0.76
C VAL A 96 -5.96 -19.15 -2.15
N GLN A 97 -6.97 -20.00 -2.27
CA GLN A 97 -7.36 -20.65 -3.52
C GLN A 97 -8.82 -20.33 -3.84
N VAL A 98 -9.10 -19.91 -5.06
CA VAL A 98 -10.46 -19.70 -5.56
C VAL A 98 -10.74 -20.73 -6.65
N ALA A 99 -11.91 -21.35 -6.57
CA ALA A 99 -12.49 -22.14 -7.63
C ALA A 99 -13.42 -21.25 -8.46
N GLU A 100 -13.12 -21.13 -9.75
CA GLU A 100 -13.94 -20.44 -10.73
C GLU A 100 -14.41 -21.46 -11.77
N THR A 101 -15.67 -21.35 -12.18
CA THR A 101 -16.20 -22.14 -13.28
C THR A 101 -16.08 -21.28 -14.54
N ASP A 102 -15.32 -21.75 -15.52
CA ASP A 102 -15.29 -21.11 -16.83
C ASP A 102 -16.68 -21.21 -17.46
N LYS A 103 -17.32 -20.06 -17.69
CA LYS A 103 -18.68 -19.98 -18.23
C LYS A 103 -18.76 -20.51 -19.67
N ILE A 104 -17.63 -20.58 -20.38
CA ILE A 104 -17.57 -21.01 -21.78
C ILE A 104 -17.30 -22.51 -21.87
N ALA A 105 -16.30 -23.00 -21.13
CA ALA A 105 -15.87 -24.40 -21.19
C ALA A 105 -16.57 -25.32 -20.17
N GLY A 106 -17.31 -24.75 -19.20
CA GLY A 106 -17.91 -25.50 -18.09
C GLY A 106 -16.90 -26.10 -17.11
N LEU A 107 -15.58 -25.91 -17.35
CA LEU A 107 -14.53 -26.45 -16.51
C LEU A 107 -14.42 -25.66 -15.20
N ARG A 108 -14.34 -26.40 -14.09
CA ARG A 108 -13.98 -25.84 -12.78
C ARG A 108 -12.46 -25.77 -12.66
N MET A 109 -11.93 -24.56 -12.69
CA MET A 109 -10.52 -24.29 -12.49
C MET A 109 -10.28 -23.85 -11.04
N LYS A 110 -9.27 -24.43 -10.40
CA LYS A 110 -8.78 -24.01 -9.08
C LYS A 110 -7.49 -23.26 -9.28
N GLN A 111 -7.43 -22.02 -8.80
CA GLN A 111 -6.24 -21.19 -8.89
C GLN A 111 -5.83 -20.73 -7.49
N ILE A 112 -4.52 -20.76 -7.21
CA ILE A 112 -3.94 -20.08 -6.06
C ILE A 112 -3.85 -18.60 -6.39
N VAL A 113 -4.49 -17.78 -5.57
CA VAL A 113 -4.72 -16.36 -5.83
C VAL A 113 -3.89 -15.46 -4.94
N GLY A 114 -3.24 -16.04 -3.93
CA GLY A 114 -2.38 -15.31 -3.02
C GLY A 114 -1.86 -16.19 -1.90
N GLU A 115 -0.94 -15.62 -1.14
CA GLU A 115 -0.42 -16.17 0.11
C GLU A 115 -0.72 -15.18 1.23
N MET A 116 -1.01 -15.68 2.43
CA MET A 116 -1.11 -14.88 3.65
C MET A 116 -0.07 -15.37 4.65
N PHE A 117 0.49 -14.43 5.39
CA PHE A 117 1.64 -14.67 6.26
C PHE A 117 1.31 -14.37 7.72
N ALA A 118 2.24 -14.70 8.62
CA ALA A 118 2.16 -14.32 10.02
C ALA A 118 1.85 -12.82 10.20
N GLY A 119 0.82 -12.52 10.98
CA GLY A 119 0.28 -11.17 11.19
C GLY A 119 -0.87 -10.78 10.25
N ASP A 120 -1.25 -11.61 9.28
CA ASP A 120 -2.50 -11.47 8.54
C ASP A 120 -3.66 -12.19 9.27
N SER A 121 -4.90 -11.85 8.91
CA SER A 121 -6.13 -12.48 9.42
C SER A 121 -7.13 -12.74 8.31
N PHE A 122 -7.97 -13.76 8.45
CA PHE A 122 -9.04 -14.07 7.50
C PHE A 122 -10.29 -14.64 8.17
N GLY A 123 -11.42 -14.52 7.46
CA GLY A 123 -12.67 -15.16 7.82
C GLY A 123 -13.65 -14.30 8.62
N GLU A 124 -13.30 -13.03 8.84
CA GLU A 124 -14.10 -11.98 9.47
C GLU A 124 -15.42 -11.72 8.72
N LEU A 125 -15.40 -11.70 7.39
CA LEU A 125 -16.54 -11.26 6.59
C LEU A 125 -17.74 -12.18 6.69
N ALA A 126 -17.47 -13.49 6.76
CA ALA A 126 -18.51 -14.49 6.92
C ALA A 126 -19.15 -14.45 8.32
N LEU A 127 -18.45 -13.90 9.32
CA LEU A 127 -19.03 -13.64 10.65
C LEU A 127 -19.89 -12.37 10.64
N LEU A 128 -19.47 -11.34 9.89
CA LEU A 128 -20.11 -10.01 9.91
C LEU A 128 -21.37 -9.91 9.06
N HIS A 129 -21.36 -10.57 7.90
CA HIS A 129 -22.40 -10.42 6.86
C HIS A 129 -23.21 -11.70 6.62
N ASP A 130 -22.99 -12.74 7.43
CA ASP A 130 -23.58 -14.07 7.26
C ASP A 130 -23.46 -14.62 5.82
N ILE A 131 -22.35 -14.27 5.16
CA ILE A 131 -22.03 -14.71 3.80
C ILE A 131 -21.21 -16.00 3.81
N THR A 132 -21.23 -16.71 2.68
CA THR A 132 -20.34 -17.87 2.48
C THR A 132 -18.87 -17.45 2.30
N ARG A 133 -17.94 -18.36 2.57
CA ARG A 133 -16.50 -18.15 2.35
C ARG A 133 -16.22 -17.84 0.88
N ALA A 134 -15.56 -16.71 0.63
CA ALA A 134 -15.19 -16.29 -0.72
C ALA A 134 -14.07 -17.14 -1.34
N ALA A 135 -13.23 -17.77 -0.52
CA ALA A 135 -12.09 -18.57 -0.97
C ALA A 135 -11.85 -19.77 -0.05
N THR A 136 -11.08 -20.74 -0.57
CA THR A 136 -10.52 -21.86 0.18
C THR A 136 -9.15 -21.45 0.72
N VAL A 137 -8.85 -21.75 1.97
CA VAL A 137 -7.54 -21.44 2.59
C VAL A 137 -6.85 -22.74 2.98
N ILE A 138 -5.59 -22.89 2.56
CA ILE A 138 -4.81 -24.12 2.67
C ILE A 138 -3.48 -23.83 3.35
N CYS A 139 -3.08 -24.62 4.34
CA CYS A 139 -1.77 -24.49 4.99
C CYS A 139 -0.61 -24.78 4.03
N LYS A 140 0.46 -23.97 4.15
CA LYS A 140 1.75 -24.14 3.49
C LYS A 140 2.81 -24.31 4.59
N GLY A 141 3.17 -25.55 4.86
CA GLY A 141 3.88 -25.97 6.05
C GLY A 141 3.00 -26.00 7.30
N THR A 142 3.61 -26.19 8.47
CA THR A 142 2.91 -26.12 9.76
C THR A 142 2.55 -24.67 10.09
N VAL A 143 1.27 -24.41 10.35
CA VAL A 143 0.74 -23.08 10.63
C VAL A 143 0.06 -23.05 12.00
N GLU A 144 0.33 -22.01 12.78
CA GLU A 144 -0.28 -21.75 14.08
C GLU A 144 -1.22 -20.55 13.97
N PHE A 145 -2.40 -20.65 14.58
CA PHE A 145 -3.47 -19.65 14.53
C PHE A 145 -3.97 -19.29 15.93
N LEU A 146 -4.42 -18.04 16.08
CA LEU A 146 -5.47 -17.70 17.04
C LEU A 146 -6.81 -17.68 16.33
N THR A 147 -7.82 -18.31 16.92
CA THR A 147 -9.14 -18.44 16.33
C THR A 147 -10.20 -17.83 17.25
N ILE A 148 -11.19 -17.16 16.69
CA ILE A 148 -12.40 -16.71 17.40
C ILE A 148 -13.60 -17.32 16.69
N ASP A 149 -14.43 -18.06 17.40
CA ASP A 149 -15.62 -18.70 16.85
C ASP A 149 -16.82 -17.76 16.85
N LYS A 150 -17.79 -17.99 15.95
CA LYS A 150 -19.00 -17.17 15.78
C LYS A 150 -19.80 -17.04 17.09
N PRO A 151 -20.00 -18.09 17.92
CA PRO A 151 -20.69 -17.93 19.21
C PRO A 151 -19.93 -17.05 20.20
N ASP A 152 -18.60 -17.10 20.21
CA ASP A 152 -17.75 -16.23 21.05
C ASP A 152 -17.60 -14.82 20.43
N PHE A 153 -17.84 -14.68 19.12
CA PHE A 153 -17.88 -13.41 18.41
C PHE A 153 -19.22 -12.70 18.64
N ASP A 154 -20.34 -13.39 18.42
CA ASP A 154 -21.71 -12.90 18.60
C ASP A 154 -22.13 -12.86 20.08
N MET A 155 -21.32 -13.42 20.98
CA MET A 155 -21.52 -13.80 22.39
C MET A 155 -22.68 -13.13 23.14
N ALA A 156 -23.89 -13.43 22.68
CA ALA A 156 -25.16 -13.16 23.29
C ALA A 156 -25.70 -14.38 24.06
N TYR A 157 -25.07 -15.56 24.01
CA TYR A 157 -25.76 -16.81 24.39
C TYR A 157 -25.00 -17.91 25.13
N THR A 158 -23.82 -17.70 25.75
CA THR A 158 -23.13 -18.86 26.37
C THR A 158 -22.41 -18.61 27.69
N CYS A 159 -23.03 -17.85 28.61
CA CYS A 159 -22.67 -17.90 30.03
C CYS A 159 -23.92 -17.69 30.90
N PRO A 160 -24.54 -18.76 31.45
CA PRO A 160 -25.72 -18.64 32.30
C PRO A 160 -25.45 -18.04 33.70
N TYR A 161 -24.20 -17.67 34.04
CA TYR A 161 -23.81 -17.28 35.40
C TYR A 161 -23.34 -15.84 35.60
N ASN A 162 -23.48 -14.94 34.61
CA ASN A 162 -23.13 -13.53 34.84
C ASN A 162 -23.92 -12.56 33.93
N PHE A 163 -25.21 -12.43 34.24
CA PHE A 163 -26.22 -11.86 33.33
C PHE A 163 -26.24 -10.33 33.23
N TYR A 164 -25.51 -9.57 34.09
CA TYR A 164 -25.67 -8.10 34.14
C TYR A 164 -24.42 -7.25 33.91
N ILE A 165 -23.19 -7.72 34.22
CA ILE A 165 -21.96 -6.90 34.09
C ILE A 165 -21.07 -7.32 32.91
N LEU A 166 -21.15 -8.59 32.47
CA LEU A 166 -20.44 -9.05 31.27
C LEU A 166 -21.11 -8.57 29.96
N SER A 167 -22.38 -8.15 29.99
CA SER A 167 -23.14 -7.78 28.78
C SER A 167 -22.64 -6.48 28.12
N LEU A 168 -22.26 -5.45 28.89
CA LEU A 168 -21.89 -4.15 28.31
C LEU A 168 -20.52 -4.16 27.61
N ILE A 169 -19.52 -4.79 28.21
CA ILE A 169 -18.14 -4.83 27.65
C ILE A 169 -18.05 -5.77 26.44
N ILE A 170 -18.83 -6.86 26.43
CA ILE A 170 -18.87 -7.82 25.30
C ILE A 170 -19.64 -7.21 24.11
N ILE A 171 -20.72 -6.48 24.35
CA ILE A 171 -21.40 -5.70 23.32
C ILE A 171 -20.45 -4.67 22.73
N GLU A 172 -19.64 -3.98 23.54
CA GLU A 172 -18.61 -3.08 23.04
C GLU A 172 -17.56 -3.80 22.17
N LEU A 173 -17.07 -4.98 22.57
CA LEU A 173 -16.13 -5.75 21.75
C LEU A 173 -16.75 -6.11 20.38
N TYR A 174 -17.95 -6.68 20.38
CA TYR A 174 -18.66 -7.04 19.15
C TYR A 174 -18.91 -5.81 18.28
N GLN A 175 -19.45 -4.73 18.87
CA GLN A 175 -19.71 -3.50 18.16
C GLN A 175 -18.44 -2.88 17.59
N VAL A 176 -17.31 -2.91 18.30
CA VAL A 176 -16.09 -2.30 17.81
C VAL A 176 -15.38 -3.15 16.76
N LEU A 177 -15.30 -4.48 16.94
CA LEU A 177 -14.79 -5.37 15.90
C LEU A 177 -15.66 -5.30 14.65
N LYS A 178 -16.99 -5.35 14.83
CA LYS A 178 -17.95 -5.19 13.74
C LYS A 178 -17.79 -3.84 13.06
N ARG A 179 -17.80 -2.72 13.78
CA ARG A 179 -17.61 -1.37 13.21
C ARG A 179 -16.26 -1.25 12.49
N SER A 180 -15.18 -1.78 13.04
CA SER A 180 -13.85 -1.69 12.42
C SER A 180 -13.79 -2.42 11.08
N TYR A 181 -14.22 -3.69 11.04
CA TYR A 181 -14.23 -4.45 9.79
C TYR A 181 -15.31 -3.98 8.81
N GLN A 182 -16.47 -3.54 9.32
CA GLN A 182 -17.54 -2.93 8.52
C GLN A 182 -17.04 -1.64 7.86
N GLN A 183 -16.37 -0.77 8.60
CA GLN A 183 -15.82 0.48 8.07
C GLN A 183 -14.73 0.22 7.03
N GLU A 184 -13.87 -0.78 7.25
CA GLU A 184 -12.88 -1.21 6.25
C GLU A 184 -13.57 -1.76 4.99
N TRP A 185 -14.60 -2.59 5.17
CA TRP A 185 -15.40 -3.15 4.08
C TRP A 185 -16.10 -2.07 3.26
N GLU A 186 -16.77 -1.12 3.91
CA GLU A 186 -17.46 0.00 3.28
C GLU A 186 -16.47 0.93 2.56
N THR A 187 -15.31 1.16 3.19
CA THR A 187 -14.20 1.91 2.61
C THR A 187 -13.74 1.31 1.28
N LYS A 188 -13.48 0.01 1.28
CA LYS A 188 -13.08 -0.71 0.06
C LYS A 188 -14.21 -0.77 -0.95
N MET A 189 -15.44 -1.04 -0.50
CA MET A 189 -16.63 -1.10 -1.38
C MET A 189 -16.89 0.23 -2.07
N SER A 190 -16.81 1.35 -1.34
CA SER A 190 -16.98 2.69 -1.89
C SER A 190 -15.96 2.99 -2.99
N LEU A 191 -14.70 2.59 -2.79
CA LEU A 191 -13.67 2.73 -3.83
C LEU A 191 -13.97 1.87 -5.05
N LEU A 192 -14.35 0.60 -4.85
CA LEU A 192 -14.68 -0.30 -5.96
C LEU A 192 -15.88 0.21 -6.75
N THR A 193 -16.98 0.58 -6.08
CA THR A 193 -18.19 1.08 -6.74
C THR A 193 -17.97 2.41 -7.48
N SER A 194 -17.10 3.29 -6.95
CA SER A 194 -16.78 4.57 -7.61
C SER A 194 -15.76 4.44 -8.75
N SER A 195 -15.02 3.33 -8.81
CA SER A 195 -13.98 3.11 -9.80
C SER A 195 -14.58 2.73 -11.17
N PRO A 196 -14.23 3.42 -12.26
CA PRO A 196 -14.81 3.15 -13.59
C PRO A 196 -14.67 1.70 -14.06
N CYS A 197 -13.58 1.02 -13.69
CA CYS A 197 -13.30 -0.38 -14.06
C CYS A 197 -14.24 -1.42 -13.40
N PHE A 198 -15.11 -0.99 -12.48
CA PHE A 198 -16.08 -1.84 -11.78
C PHE A 198 -17.54 -1.45 -12.03
N LYS A 199 -17.80 -0.47 -12.91
CA LYS A 199 -19.15 0.11 -13.12
C LYS A 199 -20.22 -0.93 -13.51
N ASP A 200 -19.86 -1.92 -14.33
CA ASP A 200 -20.80 -2.92 -14.85
C ASP A 200 -20.79 -4.25 -14.07
N ARG A 201 -20.26 -4.23 -12.84
CA ARG A 201 -20.10 -5.45 -12.03
C ARG A 201 -21.37 -5.74 -11.24
N SER A 202 -21.73 -7.00 -11.18
CA SER A 202 -22.82 -7.44 -10.30
C SER A 202 -22.45 -7.25 -8.83
N PRO A 203 -23.43 -7.09 -7.93
CA PRO A 203 -23.16 -6.97 -6.49
C PRO A 203 -22.32 -8.12 -5.93
N LYS A 204 -22.52 -9.36 -6.43
CA LYS A 204 -21.74 -10.52 -6.00
C LYS A 204 -20.27 -10.44 -6.42
N GLU A 205 -19.98 -9.94 -7.62
CA GLU A 205 -18.60 -9.75 -8.10
C GLU A 205 -17.89 -8.63 -7.33
N LEU A 206 -18.60 -7.54 -7.03
CA LEU A 206 -18.07 -6.45 -6.19
C LEU A 206 -17.76 -6.95 -4.78
N GLN A 207 -18.66 -7.75 -4.19
CA GLN A 207 -18.43 -8.37 -2.89
C GLN A 207 -17.21 -9.31 -2.90
N GLN A 208 -17.04 -10.12 -3.95
CA GLN A 208 -15.86 -10.97 -4.11
C GLN A 208 -14.58 -10.15 -4.24
N ALA A 209 -14.57 -9.13 -5.10
CA ALA A 209 -13.44 -8.22 -5.26
C ALA A 209 -13.08 -7.51 -3.94
N ASN A 210 -14.08 -7.01 -3.21
CA ASN A 210 -13.90 -6.37 -1.91
C ASN A 210 -13.31 -7.35 -0.88
N SER A 211 -13.82 -8.58 -0.85
CA SER A 211 -13.34 -9.62 0.07
C SER A 211 -11.87 -9.98 -0.15
N ALA A 212 -11.41 -9.95 -1.40
CA ALA A 212 -10.02 -10.24 -1.75
C ALA A 212 -9.12 -8.99 -1.70
N ALA A 213 -9.68 -7.78 -1.63
CA ALA A 213 -8.93 -6.54 -1.61
C ALA A 213 -8.35 -6.25 -0.22
N LYS A 214 -7.12 -5.73 -0.20
CA LYS A 214 -6.39 -5.39 1.04
C LYS A 214 -6.25 -3.88 1.17
N LEU A 215 -6.71 -3.31 2.29
CA LEU A 215 -6.39 -1.94 2.65
C LEU A 215 -5.02 -1.91 3.33
N VAL A 216 -4.08 -1.14 2.78
CA VAL A 216 -2.70 -1.01 3.27
C VAL A 216 -2.36 0.45 3.50
N GLU A 217 -1.77 0.74 4.65
CA GLU A 217 -1.26 2.06 4.97
C GLU A 217 0.26 2.11 4.80
N TYR A 218 0.75 3.14 4.12
CA TYR A 218 2.16 3.45 3.95
C TYR A 218 2.49 4.75 4.69
N PRO A 219 3.44 4.75 5.64
CA PRO A 219 3.96 5.98 6.25
C PRO A 219 4.61 6.90 5.22
N ALA A 220 4.81 8.17 5.57
CA ALA A 220 5.53 9.13 4.72
C ALA A 220 6.97 8.67 4.39
N ASN A 221 7.45 8.99 3.20
CA ASN A 221 8.80 8.70 2.71
C ASN A 221 9.14 7.21 2.63
N THR A 222 8.14 6.34 2.44
CA THR A 222 8.35 4.90 2.26
C THR A 222 8.30 4.54 0.79
N VAL A 223 9.20 3.64 0.37
CA VAL A 223 9.21 3.12 -1.00
C VAL A 223 8.13 2.04 -1.09
N ILE A 224 7.11 2.31 -1.91
CA ILE A 224 5.96 1.41 -2.12
C ILE A 224 6.33 0.36 -3.18
N LEU A 225 6.93 0.80 -4.29
CA LEU A 225 7.44 -0.06 -5.35
C LEU A 225 8.82 0.43 -5.78
N ARG A 226 9.75 -0.50 -6.00
CA ARG A 226 11.11 -0.21 -6.48
C ARG A 226 11.36 -0.96 -7.78
N ASP A 227 11.83 -0.25 -8.80
CA ASP A 227 12.32 -0.78 -10.07
C ASP A 227 11.36 -1.82 -10.67
N ALA A 228 10.11 -1.42 -10.87
CA ALA A 228 9.02 -2.35 -11.12
C ALA A 228 9.05 -2.92 -12.55
N GLY A 229 10.01 -3.82 -12.78
CA GLY A 229 9.85 -4.96 -13.68
C GLY A 229 8.75 -5.86 -13.12
N ASN A 230 7.57 -5.72 -13.72
CA ASN A 230 6.32 -6.39 -13.41
C ASN A 230 5.73 -6.05 -12.00
N PRO A 231 4.87 -5.02 -11.89
CA PRO A 231 4.03 -4.90 -10.70
C PRO A 231 3.23 -6.19 -10.57
N GLY A 232 3.25 -6.82 -9.40
CA GLY A 232 2.68 -8.16 -9.19
C GLY A 232 1.20 -8.31 -9.56
N GLU A 233 0.53 -9.33 -9.03
CA GLU A 233 -0.86 -9.65 -9.39
C GLU A 233 -1.91 -8.62 -8.90
N CYS A 234 -1.50 -7.48 -8.34
CA CYS A 234 -2.37 -6.47 -7.75
C CYS A 234 -2.23 -5.09 -8.42
N ILE A 235 -3.36 -4.39 -8.52
CA ILE A 235 -3.49 -2.98 -8.86
C ILE A 235 -3.61 -2.21 -7.53
N TYR A 236 -2.90 -1.09 -7.45
CA TYR A 236 -2.80 -0.22 -6.29
C TYR A 236 -3.70 0.99 -6.54
N PHE A 237 -4.83 1.09 -5.84
CA PHE A 237 -5.71 2.25 -5.91
C PHE A 237 -5.47 3.17 -4.73
N ILE A 238 -5.11 4.42 -4.98
CA ILE A 238 -4.81 5.40 -3.93
C ILE A 238 -6.14 5.96 -3.40
N ARG A 239 -6.45 5.64 -2.15
CA ARG A 239 -7.66 6.14 -1.46
C ARG A 239 -7.42 7.53 -0.87
N SER A 240 -6.26 7.74 -0.25
CA SER A 240 -5.90 8.99 0.41
C SER A 240 -4.39 9.15 0.47
N GLY A 241 -3.93 10.38 0.64
CA GLY A 241 -2.51 10.73 0.59
C GLY A 241 -1.97 10.96 -0.82
N GLN A 242 -0.65 11.11 -0.91
CA GLN A 242 0.08 11.37 -2.15
C GLN A 242 1.32 10.50 -2.27
N CYS A 243 1.56 10.00 -3.47
CA CYS A 243 2.77 9.32 -3.88
C CYS A 243 3.50 10.16 -4.93
N GLN A 244 4.82 10.06 -4.96
CA GLN A 244 5.64 10.59 -6.03
C GLN A 244 6.25 9.43 -6.83
N VAL A 245 6.24 9.57 -8.15
CA VAL A 245 6.96 8.67 -9.05
C VAL A 245 8.34 9.26 -9.27
N VAL A 246 9.37 8.49 -8.97
CA VAL A 246 10.77 8.92 -9.05
C VAL A 246 11.48 8.04 -10.06
N ARG A 247 12.13 8.65 -11.06
CA ARG A 247 12.92 7.95 -12.07
C ARG A 247 14.41 8.09 -11.75
N GLU A 248 15.10 6.96 -11.76
CA GLU A 248 16.56 6.93 -11.75
C GLU A 248 17.10 7.24 -13.15
N MET A 249 17.97 8.23 -13.25
CA MET A 249 18.58 8.66 -14.50
C MET A 249 20.10 8.80 -14.34
N THR A 250 20.86 8.12 -15.20
CA THR A 250 22.31 8.34 -15.28
C THR A 250 22.57 9.53 -16.19
N LEU A 251 23.18 10.59 -15.67
CA LEU A 251 23.54 11.77 -16.45
C LEU A 251 25.06 11.90 -16.50
N VAL A 252 25.57 12.29 -17.67
CA VAL A 252 27.01 12.49 -17.89
C VAL A 252 27.27 13.97 -18.02
N ARG A 253 28.00 14.52 -17.05
CA ARG A 253 28.48 15.88 -17.11
C ARG A 253 29.83 15.89 -17.83
N ARG A 254 29.84 16.46 -19.03
CA ARG A 254 31.02 16.58 -19.87
C ARG A 254 31.63 17.97 -19.70
N THR A 255 32.87 18.02 -19.23
CA THR A 255 33.63 19.27 -19.03
C THR A 255 34.98 19.21 -19.77
N PRO A 256 34.99 19.43 -21.09
CA PRO A 256 36.23 19.46 -21.85
C PRO A 256 37.09 20.67 -21.43
N PRO A 257 38.43 20.59 -21.50
CA PRO A 257 39.31 21.69 -21.09
C PRO A 257 39.06 23.03 -21.80
N LEU A 258 38.67 22.98 -23.09
CA LEU A 258 38.56 24.16 -23.96
C LEU A 258 37.13 24.44 -24.44
N ALA A 259 36.13 23.70 -23.97
CA ALA A 259 34.76 23.82 -24.48
C ALA A 259 33.73 24.02 -23.37
N LYS A 260 32.58 24.58 -23.76
CA LYS A 260 31.46 24.80 -22.84
C LYS A 260 31.02 23.47 -22.21
N ARG A 261 30.78 23.53 -20.90
CA ARG A 261 30.25 22.42 -20.09
C ARG A 261 28.87 22.01 -20.62
N ARG A 262 28.60 20.71 -20.71
CA ARG A 262 27.31 20.17 -21.16
C ARG A 262 26.89 18.99 -20.30
N LEU A 263 25.57 18.86 -20.10
CA LEU A 263 24.97 17.69 -19.49
C LEU A 263 24.40 16.81 -20.59
N ILE A 264 24.69 15.50 -20.53
CA ILE A 264 24.33 14.53 -21.56
C ILE A 264 23.46 13.44 -20.93
N LEU A 265 22.38 13.09 -21.62
CA LEU A 265 21.57 11.91 -21.35
C LEU A 265 22.08 10.75 -22.22
N PRO A 266 22.72 9.72 -21.66
CA PRO A 266 23.16 8.55 -22.42
C PRO A 266 21.98 7.74 -22.97
N PRO A 267 22.16 6.95 -24.04
CA PRO A 267 21.17 5.96 -24.48
C PRO A 267 20.78 5.00 -23.33
N LEU A 268 19.55 4.46 -23.36
CA LEU A 268 19.10 3.50 -22.35
C LEU A 268 19.98 2.23 -22.34
N GLU A 269 20.40 1.78 -23.52
CA GLU A 269 21.23 0.59 -23.75
C GLU A 269 22.69 0.77 -23.29
N ALA A 270 23.14 2.00 -23.07
CA ALA A 270 24.49 2.29 -22.56
C ALA A 270 24.58 2.17 -21.02
N GLU A 271 23.45 1.91 -20.35
CA GLU A 271 23.39 1.66 -18.90
C GLU A 271 23.49 0.13 -18.66
N GLY A 272 24.62 -0.48 -19.03
CA GLY A 272 24.93 -1.93 -18.95
C GLY A 272 26.25 -2.30 -19.67
N ASP A 273 26.55 -3.60 -19.85
CA ASP A 273 27.82 -4.12 -20.44
C ASP A 273 28.08 -3.69 -21.90
N ASN A 274 27.09 -3.07 -22.58
CA ASN A 274 27.20 -2.55 -23.95
C ASN A 274 27.89 -1.17 -24.01
N SER A 275 29.07 -1.05 -23.39
CA SER A 275 29.90 0.16 -23.32
C SER A 275 30.38 0.70 -24.69
N HIS A 276 30.23 -0.09 -25.77
CA HIS A 276 30.67 0.30 -27.12
C HIS A 276 29.78 1.36 -27.79
N ILE A 277 28.52 1.53 -27.37
CA ILE A 277 27.55 2.44 -28.01
C ILE A 277 27.74 3.89 -27.54
N PHE A 278 28.21 4.12 -26.31
CA PHE A 278 28.42 5.45 -25.75
C PHE A 278 29.78 5.53 -25.04
N LYS A 279 30.79 6.07 -25.73
CA LYS A 279 32.14 6.23 -25.16
C LYS A 279 32.17 7.34 -24.10
N ILE A 280 32.31 6.93 -22.85
CA ILE A 280 32.63 7.80 -21.71
C ILE A 280 34.11 8.22 -21.85
N LYS A 281 34.37 9.53 -21.77
CA LYS A 281 35.71 10.09 -21.87
C LYS A 281 36.33 10.26 -20.48
N SER A 282 37.66 10.35 -20.39
CA SER A 282 38.38 10.51 -19.11
C SER A 282 37.96 11.75 -18.30
N TYR A 283 37.50 12.81 -18.98
CA TYR A 283 37.03 14.05 -18.37
C TYR A 283 35.50 14.11 -18.17
N ASP A 284 34.79 12.98 -18.36
CA ASP A 284 33.37 12.89 -18.09
C ASP A 284 33.10 12.53 -16.63
N TYR A 285 32.14 13.20 -16.03
CA TYR A 285 31.65 12.89 -14.68
C TYR A 285 30.25 12.28 -14.76
N VAL A 286 30.14 11.00 -14.42
CA VAL A 286 28.88 10.24 -14.44
C VAL A 286 28.20 10.31 -13.09
N ARG A 287 26.92 10.69 -13.05
CA ARG A 287 26.15 10.77 -11.80
C ARG A 287 24.72 10.30 -11.98
N LYS A 288 24.26 9.45 -11.06
CA LYS A 288 22.86 9.06 -10.94
C LYS A 288 22.04 10.17 -10.28
N HIS A 289 20.90 10.50 -10.89
CA HIS A 289 19.94 11.46 -10.39
C HIS A 289 18.59 10.77 -10.21
N PHE A 290 17.92 11.06 -9.10
CA PHE A 290 16.58 10.59 -8.81
C PHE A 290 15.62 11.76 -9.02
N LEU A 291 14.88 11.72 -10.12
CA LEU A 291 14.06 12.84 -10.57
C LEU A 291 12.58 12.52 -10.37
N VAL A 292 11.85 13.43 -9.72
CA VAL A 292 10.40 13.32 -9.60
C VAL A 292 9.79 13.52 -10.99
N VAL A 293 9.00 12.54 -11.41
CA VAL A 293 8.38 12.43 -12.73
C VAL A 293 6.97 12.99 -12.69
N CYS A 294 6.17 12.52 -11.73
CA CYS A 294 4.81 12.98 -11.49
C CYS A 294 4.41 12.69 -10.03
N LEU A 295 3.24 13.18 -9.66
CA LEU A 295 2.58 12.91 -8.38
C LEU A 295 1.30 12.13 -8.65
N PHE A 296 1.03 11.12 -7.83
CA PHE A 296 -0.24 10.41 -7.77
C PHE A 296 -0.94 10.73 -6.45
N GLY A 297 -2.25 10.93 -6.50
CA GLY A 297 -3.08 11.25 -5.35
C GLY A 297 -4.34 10.40 -5.29
N LYS A 298 -5.30 10.84 -4.47
CA LYS A 298 -6.60 10.17 -4.32
C LYS A 298 -7.28 9.97 -5.68
N GLY A 299 -7.65 8.72 -5.98
CA GLY A 299 -8.32 8.31 -7.22
C GLY A 299 -7.36 7.84 -8.31
N ASP A 300 -6.06 8.13 -8.20
CA ASP A 300 -5.05 7.57 -9.10
C ASP A 300 -4.75 6.11 -8.75
N TYR A 301 -4.16 5.41 -9.70
CA TYR A 301 -3.81 4.01 -9.58
C TYR A 301 -2.51 3.68 -10.30
N PHE A 302 -1.91 2.56 -9.91
CA PHE A 302 -0.75 1.97 -10.57
C PHE A 302 -0.75 0.45 -10.39
N GLY A 303 0.17 -0.25 -11.04
CA GLY A 303 0.25 -1.70 -11.07
C GLY A 303 -0.67 -2.35 -12.09
N VAL A 304 -1.04 -1.66 -13.17
CA VAL A 304 -1.89 -2.18 -14.25
C VAL A 304 -1.10 -2.87 -15.37
N GLY A 305 0.23 -2.77 -15.35
CA GLY A 305 1.12 -3.35 -16.38
C GLY A 305 1.85 -2.30 -17.20
N GLU A 306 1.92 -1.08 -16.68
CA GLU A 306 2.78 0.01 -17.14
C GLU A 306 4.27 -0.32 -16.99
N ASP A 307 5.10 0.35 -17.80
CA ASP A 307 6.55 0.20 -17.73
C ASP A 307 7.15 1.16 -16.69
N PHE A 308 7.45 0.61 -15.53
CA PHE A 308 8.14 1.29 -14.43
C PHE A 308 9.61 0.89 -14.30
N THR A 309 10.24 0.43 -15.39
CA THR A 309 11.69 0.19 -15.42
C THR A 309 12.42 1.46 -14.98
N LYS A 310 13.28 1.33 -13.96
CA LYS A 310 14.01 2.44 -13.32
C LYS A 310 13.12 3.53 -12.72
N MET A 311 11.85 3.22 -12.45
CA MET A 311 10.96 4.05 -11.64
C MET A 311 10.72 3.43 -10.27
N SER A 312 10.51 4.29 -9.29
CA SER A 312 10.10 3.91 -7.94
C SER A 312 8.92 4.78 -7.53
N ILE A 313 7.97 4.19 -6.80
CA ILE A 313 6.86 4.91 -6.19
C ILE A 313 7.17 5.08 -4.71
N ILE A 314 7.11 6.32 -4.25
CA ILE A 314 7.45 6.69 -2.87
C ILE A 314 6.29 7.50 -2.30
N SER A 315 5.85 7.18 -1.09
CA SER A 315 4.85 8.00 -0.41
C SER A 315 5.44 9.35 0.00
N VAL A 316 4.68 10.43 -0.21
CA VAL A 316 5.05 11.78 0.23
C VAL A 316 4.57 12.03 1.65
N ASN A 317 3.36 11.57 1.97
CA ASN A 317 2.73 11.64 3.29
C ASN A 317 2.20 10.26 3.68
N LYS A 318 1.36 10.15 4.72
CA LYS A 318 0.65 8.90 5.01
C LYS A 318 -0.31 8.60 3.85
N VAL A 319 -0.16 7.45 3.20
CA VAL A 319 -0.98 7.03 2.05
C VAL A 319 -1.76 5.77 2.40
N GLU A 320 -3.05 5.77 2.11
CA GLU A 320 -3.89 4.57 2.16
C GLU A 320 -4.11 4.04 0.74
N ILE A 321 -3.78 2.78 0.52
CA ILE A 321 -3.92 2.10 -0.77
C ILE A 321 -4.80 0.88 -0.62
N VAL A 322 -5.77 0.73 -1.53
CA VAL A 322 -6.55 -0.49 -1.69
C VAL A 322 -5.90 -1.32 -2.79
N LEU A 323 -5.37 -2.48 -2.41
CA LEU A 323 -4.79 -3.46 -3.32
C LEU A 323 -5.89 -4.38 -3.86
N VAL A 324 -6.10 -4.39 -5.16
CA VAL A 324 -7.11 -5.22 -5.82
C VAL A 324 -6.43 -6.14 -6.82
N GLN A 325 -6.69 -7.44 -6.74
CA GLN A 325 -6.06 -8.41 -7.64
C GLN A 325 -6.55 -8.22 -9.08
N LYS A 326 -5.62 -8.20 -10.04
CA LYS A 326 -5.87 -7.96 -11.48
C LYS A 326 -6.99 -8.84 -12.05
N ARG A 327 -7.06 -10.11 -11.63
CA ARG A 327 -8.11 -11.04 -12.06
C ARG A 327 -9.54 -10.55 -11.80
N HIS A 328 -9.81 -9.83 -10.70
CA HIS A 328 -11.14 -9.28 -10.43
C HIS A 328 -11.50 -8.14 -11.40
N VAL A 329 -10.50 -7.47 -11.97
CA VAL A 329 -10.69 -6.52 -13.08
C VAL A 329 -10.78 -7.24 -14.42
N MET A 330 -10.07 -8.37 -14.61
CA MET A 330 -10.04 -9.13 -15.87
C MET A 330 -11.21 -10.13 -16.04
N ALA A 331 -12.00 -10.42 -15.01
CA ALA A 331 -12.95 -11.56 -14.97
C ALA A 331 -14.11 -11.58 -16.00
N LYS A 332 -14.22 -10.62 -16.93
CA LYS A 332 -15.27 -10.61 -17.98
C LYS A 332 -14.67 -11.02 -19.33
N HIS A 333 -15.52 -11.39 -20.31
CA HIS A 333 -15.16 -11.80 -21.68
C HIS A 333 -14.24 -10.84 -22.45
N GLU A 334 -14.03 -9.61 -21.95
CA GLU A 334 -13.15 -8.60 -22.54
C GLU A 334 -11.69 -8.69 -22.05
N LYS A 335 -11.37 -9.66 -21.15
CA LYS A 335 -10.07 -10.24 -20.69
C LYS A 335 -8.78 -9.37 -20.67
N GLY A 336 -8.87 -8.05 -20.81
CA GLY A 336 -7.70 -7.16 -20.90
C GLY A 336 -8.03 -5.74 -21.35
N ARG A 337 -9.14 -5.49 -22.05
CA ARG A 337 -9.47 -4.16 -22.60
C ARG A 337 -9.47 -3.05 -21.55
N ILE A 338 -10.16 -3.27 -20.43
CA ILE A 338 -10.23 -2.33 -19.32
C ILE A 338 -8.84 -2.04 -18.75
N LEU A 339 -8.00 -3.08 -18.61
CA LEU A 339 -6.66 -2.93 -18.07
C LEU A 339 -5.74 -2.17 -19.04
N GLU A 340 -5.87 -2.43 -20.34
CA GLU A 340 -5.13 -1.73 -21.38
C GLU A 340 -5.55 -0.26 -21.46
N GLU A 341 -6.85 0.04 -21.36
CA GLU A 341 -7.35 1.42 -21.28
C GLU A 341 -6.82 2.17 -20.04
N MET A 342 -6.79 1.49 -18.89
CA MET A 342 -6.21 2.04 -17.66
C MET A 342 -4.71 2.32 -17.83
N LYS A 343 -3.99 1.37 -18.43
CA LYS A 343 -2.56 1.49 -18.73
C LYS A 343 -2.28 2.62 -19.72
N ASP A 344 -3.07 2.76 -20.78
CA ASP A 344 -2.94 3.84 -21.75
C ASP A 344 -3.20 5.21 -21.11
N LYS A 345 -4.21 5.31 -20.25
CA LYS A 345 -4.49 6.54 -19.50
C LYS A 345 -3.33 6.91 -18.57
N LEU A 346 -2.76 5.92 -17.87
CA LEU A 346 -1.61 6.12 -16.98
C LEU A 346 -0.35 6.52 -17.76
N ASN A 347 -0.05 5.83 -18.86
CA ASN A 347 1.11 6.12 -19.71
C ASN A 347 1.06 7.54 -20.29
N LYS A 348 -0.13 8.07 -20.59
CA LYS A 348 -0.30 9.47 -21.02
C LYS A 348 0.08 10.49 -19.94
N GLN A 349 0.03 10.12 -18.66
CA GLN A 349 0.44 10.98 -17.55
C GLN A 349 1.94 10.91 -17.26
N LEU A 350 2.62 9.84 -17.71
CA LEU A 350 4.03 9.59 -17.42
C LEU A 350 4.93 10.20 -18.52
N PRO A 351 5.70 11.26 -18.23
CA PRO A 351 6.61 11.83 -19.21
C PRO A 351 7.73 10.84 -19.57
N SER A 352 8.12 10.91 -20.84
CA SER A 352 9.23 10.13 -21.39
C SER A 352 10.56 10.49 -20.71
N ARG A 353 11.54 9.58 -20.78
CA ARG A 353 12.90 9.81 -20.25
C ARG A 353 13.54 11.10 -20.81
N ARG A 354 13.26 11.44 -22.07
CA ARG A 354 13.75 12.67 -22.71
C ARG A 354 13.06 13.92 -22.17
N GLU A 355 11.75 13.88 -21.93
CA GLU A 355 11.01 15.00 -21.35
C GLU A 355 11.42 15.28 -19.91
N VAL A 356 11.59 14.24 -19.09
CA VAL A 356 12.10 14.36 -17.72
C VAL A 356 13.49 15.03 -17.72
N PHE A 357 14.38 14.62 -18.62
CA PHE A 357 15.70 15.25 -18.77
C PHE A 357 15.60 16.72 -19.19
N ARG A 358 14.76 17.05 -20.17
CA ARG A 358 14.55 18.45 -20.63
C ARG A 358 14.05 19.33 -19.49
N SER A 359 13.07 18.84 -18.72
CA SER A 359 12.52 19.53 -17.55
C SER A 359 13.60 19.75 -16.48
N PHE A 360 14.41 18.72 -16.18
CA PHE A 360 15.53 18.84 -15.26
C PHE A 360 16.56 19.90 -15.68
N VAL A 361 16.98 19.88 -16.96
CA VAL A 361 17.93 20.88 -17.48
C VAL A 361 17.35 22.28 -17.42
N ALA A 362 16.07 22.46 -17.73
CA ALA A 362 15.39 23.75 -17.60
C ALA A 362 15.35 24.22 -16.13
N GLY A 363 15.04 23.32 -15.19
CA GLY A 363 15.06 23.59 -13.76
C GLY A 363 16.45 24.02 -13.25
N GLU A 364 17.52 23.35 -13.70
CA GLU A 364 18.90 23.72 -13.37
C GLU A 364 19.28 25.11 -13.90
N LYS A 365 18.91 25.42 -15.15
CA LYS A 365 19.11 26.77 -15.73
C LYS A 365 18.37 27.83 -14.91
N TRP A 366 17.13 27.57 -14.55
CA TRP A 366 16.32 28.48 -13.74
C TRP A 366 16.89 28.71 -12.34
N ARG A 367 17.40 27.65 -11.71
CA ARG A 367 18.07 27.74 -10.41
C ARG A 367 19.32 28.61 -10.48
N HIS A 368 20.16 28.42 -11.50
CA HIS A 368 21.33 29.27 -11.72
C HIS A 368 20.96 30.74 -11.97
N TYR A 369 19.91 30.99 -12.77
CA TYR A 369 19.40 32.33 -13.00
C TYR A 369 18.95 33.01 -11.68
N LYS A 370 18.14 32.32 -10.87
CA LYS A 370 17.70 32.83 -9.54
C LYS A 370 18.87 33.14 -8.61
N LEU A 371 19.89 32.28 -8.58
CA LEU A 371 21.10 32.52 -7.79
C LEU A 371 21.87 33.75 -8.30
N GLY A 372 21.93 33.93 -9.62
CA GLY A 372 22.49 35.13 -10.25
C GLY A 372 21.78 36.40 -9.79
N ILE A 373 20.45 36.44 -9.88
CA ILE A 373 19.64 37.57 -9.42
C ILE A 373 19.81 37.83 -7.92
N ARG A 374 19.80 36.78 -7.09
CA ARG A 374 20.03 36.92 -5.64
C ARG A 374 21.40 37.52 -5.34
N ASN A 375 22.43 37.06 -6.05
CA ASN A 375 23.78 37.60 -5.89
C ASN A 375 23.83 39.05 -6.35
N GLU A 376 23.24 39.38 -7.50
CA GLU A 376 23.15 40.74 -8.01
C GLU A 376 22.46 41.68 -7.01
N LEU A 377 21.32 41.28 -6.46
CA LEU A 377 20.60 42.05 -5.42
C LEU A 377 21.43 42.24 -4.14
N ARG A 378 22.28 41.27 -3.79
CA ARG A 378 23.15 41.34 -2.62
C ARG A 378 24.39 42.20 -2.86
N THR A 379 24.92 42.22 -4.08
CA THR A 379 26.16 42.93 -4.42
C THR A 379 25.91 44.34 -4.96
N LYS A 380 24.72 44.61 -5.52
CA LYS A 380 24.32 45.98 -5.82
C LYS A 380 24.13 46.74 -4.52
N LYS A 381 25.13 47.54 -4.13
CA LYS A 381 24.82 48.80 -3.45
C LYS A 381 23.90 49.54 -4.40
N TRP A 382 22.64 49.74 -4.01
CA TRP A 382 21.79 50.70 -4.69
C TRP A 382 22.61 51.99 -4.74
N LEU A 383 23.08 52.37 -5.94
CA LEU A 383 23.56 53.72 -6.13
C LEU A 383 22.36 54.57 -5.69
N LEU A 384 22.52 55.32 -4.59
CA LEU A 384 21.62 56.42 -4.29
C LEU A 384 21.49 57.17 -5.60
N ASN A 385 20.32 57.11 -6.24
CA ASN A 385 20.05 57.96 -7.40
C ASN A 385 20.40 59.37 -6.93
N PRO A 386 21.45 60.01 -7.45
CA PRO A 386 21.77 61.36 -7.07
C PRO A 386 20.82 62.24 -7.89
N THR A 387 19.51 62.10 -7.66
CA THR A 387 18.52 62.98 -8.24
C THR A 387 18.86 64.36 -7.69
N LYS A 388 19.55 65.15 -8.50
CA LYS A 388 19.85 66.53 -8.15
C LYS A 388 18.57 67.33 -8.33
N LEU A 389 18.45 68.46 -7.64
CA LEU A 389 17.25 69.31 -7.74
C LEU A 389 16.91 69.64 -9.20
N GLN A 390 17.93 69.84 -10.03
CA GLN A 390 17.85 70.04 -11.49
C GLN A 390 17.21 68.88 -12.30
N ASP A 391 17.15 67.67 -11.75
CA ASP A 391 16.52 66.51 -12.39
C ASP A 391 15.00 66.44 -12.09
N VAL A 392 14.50 67.34 -11.23
CA VAL A 392 13.07 67.51 -10.92
C VAL A 392 12.46 68.52 -11.90
N PRO A 393 11.39 68.19 -12.63
CA PRO A 393 10.73 69.11 -13.56
C PRO A 393 10.33 70.44 -12.89
N TYR A 394 10.57 71.56 -13.58
CA TYR A 394 10.29 72.92 -13.07
C TYR A 394 8.86 73.11 -12.54
N SER A 395 7.87 72.44 -13.15
CA SER A 395 6.46 72.49 -12.73
C SER A 395 6.22 71.99 -11.30
N ILE A 396 7.12 71.15 -10.76
CA ILE A 396 7.07 70.65 -9.38
C ILE A 396 7.89 71.57 -8.45
N GLN A 397 8.93 72.23 -8.96
CA GLN A 397 9.75 73.16 -8.19
C GLN A 397 9.00 74.45 -7.82
N GLU A 398 8.14 74.95 -8.71
CA GLU A 398 7.37 76.18 -8.47
C GLU A 398 6.25 76.04 -7.44
N GLN A 399 5.73 74.83 -7.21
CA GLN A 399 4.66 74.58 -6.23
C GLN A 399 5.09 74.74 -4.76
N HIS A 400 6.39 74.91 -4.51
CA HIS A 400 6.96 75.10 -3.17
C HIS A 400 7.51 76.51 -2.90
N LEU A 401 7.35 77.45 -3.85
CA LEU A 401 7.87 78.82 -3.74
C LEU A 401 6.79 79.91 -3.58
N TYR A 402 5.54 79.53 -3.30
CA TYR A 402 4.46 80.47 -2.98
C TYR A 402 3.68 80.05 -1.74
#